data_AF-A0A350W0V9-F1
#
_entry.id   AF-A0A350W0V9-F1
#
_cell.length_a   1.000
_cell.length_b   1.000
_cell.length_c   1.000
_cell.angle_alpha   90.00
_cell.angle_beta   90.00
_cell.angle_gamma   90.00
#
_symmetry.space_group_name_H-M   'P 1'
#
loop_
_entity.id
_entity.type
_entity.pdbx_description
1 polymer ?
#
loop_
_entity_poly.entity_id
_entity_poly.type
_entity_poly.pdbx_seq_one_letter_code
_entity_poly.pdbx_strand_id
1 'polypeptide(L)'
;MSFKQPEYCSVLGVHVTVGDMDSIKKCVLDNIEELRGKYICVSNVHTTVTAYENRNYRRVQNGAAMVFPDGGPLSIVCRLRGYKNASRVTGPDFMGEIFKEKGVRQFFYGSTPETLDKLRGILEKEHPDIQICGMYSPPFRTLSHEEDEEIVDMINAAKPDIVWIGLGAPKQENWMAKHEGRINAVMVGVGAGFDYFAGNIKRAPMIMQKLSLEWLYRLVQEPKRLYKRYFSTNTVFLIANYRLWKQYRKIKKRR
;
A
#
# COMPACT_ATOMS: atom_id res chain seq x y z
N MET A 1 23.68 -6.96 7.45
CA MET A 1 24.11 -5.67 6.88
C MET A 1 23.06 -4.66 7.35
N SER A 2 23.06 -3.39 6.95
CA SER A 2 21.94 -2.49 7.28
C SER A 2 21.07 -2.35 6.03
N PHE A 3 19.76 -2.48 6.18
CA PHE A 3 18.80 -2.43 5.09
C PHE A 3 19.04 -1.19 4.23
N LYS A 4 19.42 -1.41 2.97
CA LYS A 4 19.63 -0.32 2.02
C LYS A 4 18.30 -0.01 1.35
N GLN A 5 17.80 1.18 1.59
CA GLN A 5 16.55 1.64 0.98
C GLN A 5 16.62 1.51 -0.56
N PRO A 6 15.58 0.96 -1.22
CA PRO A 6 15.53 0.87 -2.67
C PRO A 6 15.62 2.24 -3.35
N GLU A 7 16.00 2.23 -4.63
CA GLU A 7 15.90 3.42 -5.47
C GLU A 7 14.45 3.93 -5.48
N TYR A 8 14.29 5.25 -5.43
CA TYR A 8 12.98 5.88 -5.47
C TYR A 8 12.91 6.99 -6.52
N CYS A 9 11.72 7.18 -7.06
CA CYS A 9 11.36 8.32 -7.88
C CYS A 9 10.41 9.22 -7.09
N SER A 10 10.80 10.49 -6.90
CA SER A 10 9.87 11.46 -6.30
C SER A 10 8.68 11.68 -7.25
N VAL A 11 7.44 11.52 -6.79
CA VAL A 11 6.21 11.85 -7.53
C VAL A 11 5.36 12.77 -6.64
N LEU A 12 5.19 14.03 -7.06
CA LEU A 12 4.57 15.10 -6.25
C LEU A 12 5.13 15.21 -4.81
N GLY A 13 6.40 14.86 -4.61
CA GLY A 13 7.06 14.90 -3.30
C GLY A 13 6.99 13.59 -2.51
N VAL A 14 6.30 12.55 -3.00
CA VAL A 14 6.31 11.19 -2.42
C VAL A 14 7.45 10.37 -3.01
N HIS A 15 8.22 9.68 -2.18
CA HIS A 15 9.36 8.84 -2.60
C HIS A 15 8.89 7.45 -3.04
N VAL A 16 8.37 7.33 -4.26
CA VAL A 16 7.82 6.09 -4.80
C VAL A 16 8.95 5.12 -5.16
N THR A 17 8.93 3.91 -4.60
CA THR A 17 9.91 2.86 -4.87
C THR A 17 9.94 2.48 -6.35
N VAL A 18 11.16 2.35 -6.89
CA VAL A 18 11.41 1.91 -8.27
C VAL A 18 11.73 0.43 -8.24
N GLY A 19 10.86 -0.36 -8.87
CA GLY A 19 11.02 -1.80 -8.99
C GLY A 19 9.77 -2.45 -9.61
N ASP A 20 9.87 -3.74 -9.86
CA ASP A 20 8.78 -4.63 -10.24
C ASP A 20 8.37 -5.53 -9.07
N MET A 21 7.34 -6.35 -9.29
CA MET A 21 6.81 -7.22 -8.24
C MET A 21 7.89 -8.16 -7.68
N ASP A 22 8.69 -8.77 -8.54
CA ASP A 22 9.68 -9.77 -8.13
C ASP A 22 10.82 -9.14 -7.34
N SER A 23 11.37 -8.01 -7.83
CA SER A 23 12.43 -7.28 -7.12
C SER A 23 11.96 -6.72 -5.78
N ILE A 24 10.74 -6.17 -5.71
CA ILE A 24 10.17 -5.66 -4.46
C ILE A 24 9.86 -6.79 -3.48
N LYS A 25 9.24 -7.89 -3.94
CA LYS A 25 8.98 -9.08 -3.12
C LYS A 25 10.27 -9.63 -2.52
N LYS A 26 11.26 -9.85 -3.37
CA LYS A 26 12.59 -10.33 -2.93
C LYS A 26 13.20 -9.38 -1.91
N CYS A 27 13.14 -8.07 -2.17
CA CYS A 27 13.69 -7.08 -1.24
C CYS A 27 12.99 -7.12 0.14
N VAL A 28 11.67 -7.29 0.18
CA VAL A 28 10.94 -7.40 1.46
C VAL A 28 11.29 -8.70 2.18
N LEU A 29 11.26 -9.86 1.49
CA LEU A 29 11.51 -11.16 2.10
C LEU A 29 12.95 -11.30 2.61
N ASP A 30 13.93 -10.88 1.81
CA ASP A 30 15.35 -10.99 2.18
C ASP A 30 15.73 -10.10 3.36
N ASN A 31 14.94 -9.04 3.63
CA ASN A 31 15.23 -8.05 4.66
C ASN A 31 14.14 -7.99 5.73
N ILE A 32 13.33 -9.05 5.88
CA ILE A 32 12.15 -9.04 6.76
C ILE A 32 12.51 -8.71 8.21
N GLU A 33 13.64 -9.24 8.70
CA GLU A 33 14.16 -8.98 10.04
C GLU A 33 14.62 -7.54 10.21
N GLU A 34 15.32 -6.99 9.21
CA GLU A 34 15.78 -5.60 9.23
C GLU A 34 14.62 -4.59 9.06
N LEU A 35 13.50 -5.05 8.49
CA LEU A 35 12.27 -4.28 8.29
C LEU A 35 11.27 -4.42 9.46
N ARG A 36 11.53 -5.27 10.47
CA ARG A 36 10.64 -5.36 11.64
C ARG A 36 10.50 -4.00 12.33
N GLY A 37 9.27 -3.63 12.69
CA GLY A 37 8.99 -2.30 13.22
C GLY A 37 8.82 -1.23 12.17
N LYS A 38 9.08 -1.52 10.89
CA LYS A 38 8.87 -0.59 9.77
C LYS A 38 7.54 -0.82 9.08
N TYR A 39 7.16 0.16 8.27
CA TYR A 39 5.96 0.09 7.46
C TYR A 39 6.22 0.39 5.99
N ILE A 40 5.34 -0.17 5.16
CA ILE A 40 5.32 -0.03 3.72
C ILE A 40 3.96 0.56 3.32
N CYS A 41 4.00 1.64 2.56
CA CYS A 41 2.81 2.27 2.01
C CYS A 41 2.55 1.80 0.58
N VAL A 42 1.28 1.61 0.23
CA VAL A 42 0.87 1.34 -1.15
C VAL A 42 0.21 2.61 -1.68
N SER A 43 0.92 3.37 -2.50
CA SER A 43 0.48 4.70 -2.95
C SER A 43 -0.13 4.66 -4.34
N ASN A 44 -1.30 5.29 -4.48
CA ASN A 44 -1.95 5.55 -5.76
C ASN A 44 -2.10 7.05 -6.00
N VAL A 45 -2.80 7.44 -7.06
CA VAL A 45 -3.02 8.85 -7.41
C VAL A 45 -3.67 9.62 -6.25
N HIS A 46 -4.65 9.02 -5.58
CA HIS A 46 -5.36 9.67 -4.49
C HIS A 46 -4.42 9.95 -3.30
N THR A 47 -3.70 8.94 -2.81
CA THR A 47 -2.77 9.13 -1.67
C THR A 47 -1.61 10.06 -2.02
N THR A 48 -1.13 10.00 -3.26
CA THR A 48 -0.06 10.90 -3.74
C THR A 48 -0.51 12.35 -3.75
N VAL A 49 -1.74 12.63 -4.20
CA VAL A 49 -2.30 13.99 -4.15
C VAL A 49 -2.59 14.43 -2.73
N THR A 50 -3.12 13.55 -1.88
CA THR A 50 -3.30 13.85 -0.45
C THR A 50 -1.98 14.21 0.20
N ALA A 51 -0.88 13.52 -0.12
CA ALA A 51 0.46 13.86 0.37
C ALA A 51 1.02 15.15 -0.27
N TYR A 52 0.65 15.44 -1.52
CA TYR A 52 0.99 16.72 -2.14
C TYR A 52 0.35 17.89 -1.39
N GLU A 53 -0.91 17.77 -0.99
CA GLU A 53 -1.68 18.83 -0.32
C GLU A 53 -1.46 18.89 1.20
N ASN A 54 -1.16 17.75 1.84
CA ASN A 54 -0.97 17.65 3.29
C ASN A 54 0.50 17.26 3.62
N ARG A 55 1.24 18.21 4.19
CA ARG A 55 2.66 18.00 4.58
C ARG A 55 2.84 16.91 5.64
N ASN A 56 1.92 16.77 6.59
CA ASN A 56 2.02 15.72 7.61
C ASN A 56 1.85 14.34 6.98
N TYR A 57 0.85 14.18 6.10
CA TYR A 57 0.67 12.92 5.39
C TYR A 57 1.83 12.61 4.43
N ARG A 58 2.47 13.64 3.85
CA ARG A 58 3.72 13.45 3.09
C ARG A 58 4.86 12.92 3.94
N ARG A 59 5.04 13.43 5.16
CA ARG A 59 6.05 12.94 6.09
C ARG A 59 5.81 11.47 6.43
N VAL A 60 4.54 11.10 6.67
CA VAL A 60 4.14 9.70 6.88
C VAL A 60 4.48 8.84 5.67
N GLN A 61 4.13 9.25 4.45
CA GLN A 61 4.48 8.49 3.25
C GLN A 61 6.00 8.36 3.05
N ASN A 62 6.77 9.44 3.23
CA ASN A 62 8.22 9.45 3.03
C ASN A 62 9.02 8.85 4.20
N GLY A 63 8.39 8.64 5.35
CA GLY A 63 8.97 7.90 6.49
C GLY A 63 8.86 6.38 6.34
N ALA A 64 8.03 5.89 5.41
CA ALA A 64 7.91 4.47 5.13
C ALA A 64 9.24 3.90 4.60
N ALA A 65 9.53 2.63 4.93
CA ALA A 65 10.69 1.94 4.38
C ALA A 65 10.61 1.83 2.86
N MET A 66 9.40 1.61 2.33
CA MET A 66 9.09 1.57 0.91
C MET A 66 7.72 2.18 0.62
N VAL A 67 7.55 2.72 -0.58
CA VAL A 67 6.26 3.22 -1.08
C VAL A 67 5.97 2.58 -2.42
N PHE A 68 5.09 1.58 -2.45
CA PHE A 68 4.78 0.83 -3.65
C PHE A 68 3.95 1.67 -4.64
N PRO A 69 4.28 1.63 -5.94
CA PRO A 69 3.50 2.29 -6.99
C PRO A 69 2.21 1.52 -7.33
N ASP A 70 1.12 1.83 -6.64
CA ASP A 70 -0.22 1.31 -6.93
C ASP A 70 -0.88 2.09 -8.08
N GLY A 71 -0.88 1.45 -9.25
CA GLY A 71 -1.53 1.93 -10.46
C GLY A 71 -0.57 2.45 -11.53
N GLY A 72 -1.07 2.43 -12.77
CA GLY A 72 -0.34 2.89 -13.96
C GLY A 72 0.23 4.30 -13.84
N PRO A 73 -0.53 5.33 -13.40
CA PRO A 73 -0.07 6.72 -13.45
C PRO A 73 1.26 6.99 -12.72
N LEU A 74 1.48 6.40 -11.55
CA LEU A 74 2.73 6.59 -10.81
C LEU A 74 3.90 5.95 -11.56
N SER A 75 3.76 4.68 -11.96
CA SER A 75 4.81 3.99 -12.72
C SER A 75 5.14 4.69 -14.05
N ILE A 76 4.13 5.24 -14.75
CA ILE A 76 4.31 6.03 -15.98
C ILE A 76 5.12 7.29 -15.68
N VAL A 77 4.78 8.05 -14.63
CA VAL A 77 5.53 9.25 -14.25
C VAL A 77 6.98 8.92 -13.91
N CYS A 78 7.23 7.81 -13.21
CA CYS A 78 8.59 7.33 -12.91
C CYS A 78 9.36 7.00 -14.19
N ARG A 79 8.76 6.22 -15.12
CA ARG A 79 9.40 5.88 -16.41
C ARG A 79 9.70 7.12 -17.25
N LEU A 80 8.77 8.09 -17.31
CA LEU A 80 8.99 9.37 -17.99
C LEU A 80 10.11 10.21 -17.38
N ARG A 81 10.48 9.97 -16.12
CA ARG A 81 11.60 10.60 -15.41
C ARG A 81 12.92 9.84 -15.54
N GLY A 82 12.94 8.74 -16.30
CA GLY A 82 14.17 7.97 -16.60
C GLY A 82 14.28 6.65 -15.84
N TYR A 83 13.38 6.37 -14.89
CA TYR A 83 13.38 5.12 -14.12
C TYR A 83 12.72 4.00 -14.93
N LYS A 84 13.48 3.39 -15.86
CA LYS A 84 12.96 2.40 -16.82
C LYS A 84 12.34 1.17 -16.16
N ASN A 85 12.85 0.77 -14.99
CA ASN A 85 12.41 -0.41 -14.24
C ASN A 85 11.20 -0.12 -13.33
N ALA A 86 10.67 1.11 -13.31
CA ALA A 86 9.50 1.42 -12.51
C ALA A 86 8.26 0.71 -13.08
N SER A 87 7.73 -0.24 -12.32
CA SER A 87 6.55 -1.03 -12.66
C SER A 87 5.43 -0.79 -11.66
N ARG A 88 4.22 -1.25 -11.99
CA ARG A 88 3.07 -1.20 -11.07
C ARG A 88 3.17 -2.35 -10.08
N VAL A 89 3.05 -2.05 -8.79
CA VAL A 89 2.99 -3.04 -7.71
C VAL A 89 1.83 -2.67 -6.79
N THR A 90 0.76 -3.44 -6.84
CA THR A 90 -0.44 -3.16 -6.03
C THR A 90 -0.43 -3.97 -4.75
N GLY A 91 -1.07 -3.42 -3.71
CA GLY A 91 -1.24 -4.09 -2.43
C GLY A 91 -1.83 -5.50 -2.56
N PRO A 92 -2.98 -5.69 -3.24
CA PRO A 92 -3.55 -7.03 -3.34
C PRO A 92 -2.75 -8.00 -4.21
N ASP A 93 -2.04 -7.53 -5.25
CA ASP A 93 -1.15 -8.41 -6.02
C ASP A 93 0.03 -8.86 -5.16
N PHE A 94 0.62 -7.92 -4.41
CA PHE A 94 1.72 -8.21 -3.49
C PHE A 94 1.30 -9.19 -2.38
N MET A 95 0.12 -9.01 -1.79
CA MET A 95 -0.46 -9.98 -0.85
C MET A 95 -0.55 -11.37 -1.47
N GLY A 96 -1.12 -11.49 -2.68
CA GLY A 96 -1.26 -12.76 -3.37
C GLY A 96 0.06 -13.46 -3.66
N GLU A 97 1.14 -12.70 -3.91
CA GLU A 97 2.48 -13.27 -4.03
C GLU A 97 3.05 -13.74 -2.68
N ILE A 98 2.84 -12.99 -1.59
CA ILE A 98 3.30 -13.39 -0.26
C ILE A 98 2.52 -14.59 0.29
N PHE A 99 1.24 -14.76 -0.06
CA PHE A 99 0.44 -15.93 0.34
C PHE A 99 0.99 -17.26 -0.19
N LYS A 100 1.82 -17.22 -1.23
CA LYS A 100 2.48 -18.41 -1.80
C LYS A 100 3.77 -18.78 -1.07
N GLU A 101 4.31 -17.88 -0.25
CA GLU A 101 5.60 -18.05 0.42
C GLU A 101 5.43 -18.87 1.70
N LYS A 102 6.25 -19.91 1.85
CA LYS A 102 6.23 -20.79 3.03
C LYS A 102 7.02 -20.16 4.18
N GLY A 103 6.55 -20.39 5.40
CA GLY A 103 7.25 -19.94 6.60
C GLY A 103 7.12 -18.45 6.91
N VAL A 104 6.30 -17.71 6.16
CA VAL A 104 5.97 -16.31 6.44
C VAL A 104 4.68 -16.25 7.26
N ARG A 105 4.78 -15.83 8.51
CA ARG A 105 3.67 -15.67 9.47
C ARG A 105 2.96 -14.35 9.22
N GLN A 106 1.65 -14.40 9.03
CA GLN A 106 0.86 -13.26 8.56
C GLN A 106 -0.27 -12.93 9.52
N PHE A 107 -0.37 -11.66 9.89
CA PHE A 107 -1.46 -11.11 10.70
C PHE A 107 -2.29 -10.13 9.86
N PHE A 108 -3.62 -10.14 10.02
CA PHE A 108 -4.52 -9.25 9.29
C PHE A 108 -5.22 -8.30 10.26
N TYR A 109 -5.02 -7.00 10.08
CA TYR A 109 -5.61 -5.97 10.94
C TYR A 109 -6.44 -4.99 10.11
N GLY A 110 -7.75 -4.93 10.34
CA GLY A 110 -8.69 -4.05 9.63
C GLY A 110 -9.91 -4.75 9.06
N SER A 111 -10.61 -4.05 8.16
CA SER A 111 -11.92 -4.46 7.62
C SER A 111 -12.97 -4.76 8.72
N THR A 112 -14.00 -5.56 8.41
CA THR A 112 -15.05 -6.01 9.34
C THR A 112 -14.83 -7.48 9.74
N PRO A 113 -15.41 -7.96 10.86
CA PRO A 113 -15.33 -9.37 11.24
C PRO A 113 -15.82 -10.30 10.13
N GLU A 114 -16.94 -9.98 9.48
CA GLU A 114 -17.52 -10.79 8.39
C GLU A 114 -16.59 -10.88 7.18
N THR A 115 -15.82 -9.82 6.91
CA THR A 115 -14.85 -9.81 5.82
C THR A 115 -13.63 -10.65 6.17
N LEU A 116 -13.16 -10.60 7.43
CA LEU A 116 -12.05 -11.42 7.90
C LEU A 116 -12.41 -12.91 7.92
N ASP A 117 -13.63 -13.27 8.31
CA ASP A 117 -14.09 -14.66 8.29
C ASP A 117 -14.12 -15.25 6.87
N LYS A 118 -14.67 -14.48 5.90
CA LYS A 118 -14.62 -14.86 4.48
C LYS A 118 -13.19 -14.97 3.97
N LEU A 119 -12.36 -13.98 4.31
CA LEU A 119 -10.96 -13.96 3.92
C LEU A 119 -10.25 -15.20 4.41
N ARG A 120 -10.38 -15.55 5.69
CA ARG A 120 -9.81 -16.77 6.27
C ARG A 120 -10.20 -18.02 5.49
N GLY A 121 -11.50 -18.24 5.29
CA GLY A 121 -11.98 -19.44 4.60
C GLY A 121 -11.49 -19.56 3.16
N ILE A 122 -11.34 -18.44 2.45
CA ILE A 122 -10.77 -18.42 1.10
C ILE A 122 -9.27 -18.69 1.12
N LEU A 123 -8.52 -18.03 2.01
CA LEU A 123 -7.07 -18.20 2.09
C LEU A 123 -6.67 -19.61 2.51
N GLU A 124 -7.33 -20.20 3.50
CA GLU A 124 -7.05 -21.57 3.96
C GLU A 124 -7.39 -22.61 2.88
N LYS A 125 -8.38 -22.32 2.02
CA LYS A 125 -8.76 -23.17 0.88
C LYS A 125 -7.79 -23.04 -0.30
N GLU A 126 -7.42 -21.82 -0.67
CA GLU A 126 -6.62 -21.54 -1.87
C GLU A 126 -5.11 -21.64 -1.61
N HIS A 127 -4.68 -21.47 -0.35
CA HIS A 127 -3.28 -21.52 0.09
C HIS A 127 -3.14 -22.42 1.33
N PRO A 128 -3.17 -23.76 1.19
CA PRO A 128 -3.16 -24.68 2.34
C PRO A 128 -1.93 -24.55 3.27
N ASP A 129 -0.81 -24.03 2.75
CA ASP A 129 0.43 -23.82 3.51
C ASP A 129 0.52 -22.43 4.17
N ILE A 130 -0.51 -21.58 4.06
CA ILE A 130 -0.50 -20.22 4.59
C ILE A 130 -0.45 -20.23 6.13
N GLN A 131 0.42 -19.40 6.70
CA GLN A 131 0.54 -19.26 8.16
C GLN A 131 -0.17 -18.00 8.66
N ILE A 132 -1.49 -18.10 8.86
CA ILE A 132 -2.28 -17.02 9.46
C ILE A 132 -2.11 -17.07 10.98
N CYS A 133 -1.31 -16.18 11.55
CA CYS A 133 -1.07 -16.13 13.00
C CYS A 133 -2.08 -15.26 13.77
N GLY A 134 -2.91 -14.49 13.07
CA GLY A 134 -4.02 -13.76 13.69
C GLY A 134 -4.80 -12.91 12.70
N MET A 135 -6.04 -12.60 13.04
CA MET A 135 -6.90 -11.69 12.29
C MET A 135 -7.72 -10.88 13.30
N TYR A 136 -7.77 -9.56 13.13
CA TYR A 136 -8.51 -8.69 14.03
C TYR A 136 -9.12 -7.49 13.31
N SER A 137 -10.41 -7.26 13.55
CA SER A 137 -11.16 -6.12 13.05
C SER A 137 -11.33 -5.10 14.18
N PRO A 138 -10.62 -3.96 14.18
CA PRO A 138 -10.81 -2.93 15.19
C PRO A 138 -12.18 -2.26 15.05
N PRO A 139 -12.75 -1.70 16.14
CA PRO A 139 -14.02 -1.00 16.08
C PRO A 139 -13.95 0.23 15.17
N PHE A 140 -15.08 0.57 14.53
CA PHE A 140 -15.22 1.73 13.63
C PHE A 140 -15.36 3.06 14.37
N ARG A 141 -14.48 3.29 15.33
CA ARG A 141 -14.37 4.53 16.12
C ARG A 141 -12.91 4.81 16.48
N THR A 142 -12.68 5.90 17.20
CA THR A 142 -11.39 6.14 17.84
C THR A 142 -11.20 5.15 18.98
N LEU A 143 -9.98 4.62 19.09
CA LEU A 143 -9.56 3.73 20.17
C LEU A 143 -9.10 4.56 21.38
N SER A 144 -9.32 4.05 22.59
CA SER A 144 -8.62 4.55 23.77
C SER A 144 -7.13 4.18 23.70
N HIS A 145 -6.32 4.74 24.60
CA HIS A 145 -4.91 4.40 24.65
C HIS A 145 -4.71 2.93 25.05
N GLU A 146 -5.50 2.45 26.01
CA GLU A 146 -5.48 1.08 26.51
C GLU A 146 -5.87 0.09 25.40
N GLU A 147 -6.93 0.38 24.63
CA GLU A 147 -7.32 -0.46 23.48
C GLU A 147 -6.22 -0.50 22.40
N ASP A 148 -5.53 0.61 22.15
CA ASP A 148 -4.41 0.68 21.21
C ASP A 148 -3.22 -0.16 21.70
N GLU A 149 -2.89 -0.13 22.99
CA GLU A 149 -1.84 -0.98 23.58
C GLU A 149 -2.22 -2.46 23.57
N GLU A 150 -3.45 -2.83 23.93
CA GLU A 150 -3.93 -4.22 23.88
C GLU A 150 -3.83 -4.80 22.46
N ILE A 151 -4.14 -3.98 21.44
CA ILE A 151 -4.00 -4.38 20.04
C ILE A 151 -2.53 -4.60 19.67
N VAL A 152 -1.63 -3.72 20.11
CA VAL A 152 -0.18 -3.87 19.89
C VAL A 152 0.34 -5.16 20.52
N ASP A 153 -0.03 -5.41 21.78
CA ASP A 153 0.37 -6.62 22.52
C ASP A 153 -0.16 -7.89 21.86
N MET A 154 -1.43 -7.90 21.44
CA MET A 154 -2.03 -9.01 20.71
C MET A 154 -1.30 -9.30 19.40
N ILE A 155 -0.99 -8.27 18.60
CA ILE A 155 -0.27 -8.43 17.34
C ILE A 155 1.14 -8.99 17.62
N ASN A 156 1.85 -8.43 18.59
CA ASN A 156 3.21 -8.86 18.94
C ASN A 156 3.25 -10.28 19.52
N ALA A 157 2.28 -10.65 20.35
CA ALA A 157 2.16 -12.00 20.92
C ALA A 157 1.93 -13.07 19.83
N ALA A 158 1.25 -12.72 18.74
CA ALA A 158 1.08 -13.60 17.59
C ALA A 158 2.38 -13.83 16.79
N LYS A 159 3.44 -13.04 17.05
CA LYS A 159 4.75 -13.09 16.37
C LYS A 159 4.64 -13.15 14.83
N PRO A 160 3.94 -12.19 14.18
CA PRO A 160 3.92 -12.13 12.72
C PRO A 160 5.27 -11.72 12.15
N ASP A 161 5.51 -12.09 10.90
CA ASP A 161 6.55 -11.50 10.08
C ASP A 161 5.99 -10.29 9.31
N ILE A 162 4.75 -10.41 8.84
CA ILE A 162 4.01 -9.35 8.12
C ILE A 162 2.67 -9.10 8.78
N VAL A 163 2.32 -7.82 8.97
CA VAL A 163 1.00 -7.36 9.40
C VAL A 163 0.36 -6.58 8.26
N TRP A 164 -0.69 -7.15 7.68
CA TRP A 164 -1.48 -6.49 6.65
C TRP A 164 -2.46 -5.51 7.28
N ILE A 165 -2.47 -4.26 6.81
CA ILE A 165 -3.31 -3.19 7.34
C ILE A 165 -4.39 -2.80 6.32
N GLY A 166 -5.64 -3.10 6.65
CA GLY A 166 -6.83 -2.87 5.83
C GLY A 166 -7.78 -1.83 6.43
N LEU A 167 -7.26 -0.67 6.85
CA LEU A 167 -8.07 0.42 7.44
C LEU A 167 -8.51 1.49 6.42
N GLY A 168 -7.96 1.43 5.21
CA GLY A 168 -8.15 2.44 4.17
C GLY A 168 -7.26 3.66 4.36
N ALA A 169 -6.93 4.31 3.24
CA ALA A 169 -6.16 5.56 3.26
C ALA A 169 -7.06 6.77 3.58
N PRO A 170 -6.59 7.77 4.34
CA PRO A 170 -5.24 7.91 4.90
C PRO A 170 -5.05 7.27 6.28
N LYS A 171 -6.09 6.64 6.85
CA LYS A 171 -6.09 6.11 8.23
C LYS A 171 -5.00 5.06 8.42
N GLN A 172 -4.83 4.14 7.47
CA GLN A 172 -3.85 3.06 7.57
C GLN A 172 -2.40 3.56 7.61
N GLU A 173 -2.00 4.53 6.78
CA GLU A 173 -0.61 5.00 6.78
C GLU A 173 -0.30 5.78 8.06
N ASN A 174 -1.24 6.59 8.54
CA ASN A 174 -1.09 7.29 9.82
C ASN A 174 -1.04 6.31 10.99
N TRP A 175 -1.86 5.26 10.98
CA TRP A 175 -1.83 4.23 12.00
C TRP A 175 -0.49 3.49 11.99
N MET A 176 -0.01 3.06 10.82
CA MET A 176 1.30 2.41 10.71
C MET A 176 2.45 3.30 11.17
N ALA A 177 2.46 4.59 10.81
CA ALA A 177 3.49 5.51 11.27
C ALA A 177 3.45 5.76 12.78
N LYS A 178 2.25 5.82 13.39
CA LYS A 178 2.10 5.91 14.86
C LYS A 178 2.63 4.67 15.57
N HIS A 179 2.63 3.52 14.89
CA HIS A 179 3.03 2.22 15.44
C HIS A 179 4.42 1.76 14.98
N GLU A 180 5.15 2.61 14.25
CA GLU A 180 6.53 2.33 13.86
C GLU A 180 7.39 2.08 15.12
N GLY A 181 8.12 0.97 15.13
CA GLY A 181 8.91 0.50 16.27
C GLY A 181 8.11 -0.12 17.44
N ARG A 182 6.76 -0.05 17.43
CA ARG A 182 5.90 -0.69 18.44
C ARG A 182 5.42 -2.08 18.02
N ILE A 183 5.21 -2.29 16.72
CA ILE A 183 4.81 -3.58 16.14
C ILE A 183 6.07 -4.33 15.68
N ASN A 184 6.32 -5.52 16.21
CA ASN A 184 7.53 -6.31 15.96
C ASN A 184 7.47 -7.11 14.63
N ALA A 185 6.97 -6.48 13.57
CA ALA A 185 6.75 -7.06 12.24
C ALA A 185 6.77 -5.98 11.17
N VAL A 186 6.80 -6.38 9.89
CA VAL A 186 6.66 -5.45 8.77
C VAL A 186 5.19 -5.13 8.56
N MET A 187 4.80 -3.86 8.72
CA MET A 187 3.42 -3.43 8.46
C MET A 187 3.24 -3.06 6.99
N VAL A 188 2.19 -3.53 6.32
CA VAL A 188 1.92 -3.19 4.92
C VAL A 188 0.48 -2.73 4.73
N GLY A 189 0.30 -1.47 4.33
CA GLY A 189 -1.00 -0.88 4.08
C GLY A 189 -1.57 -1.29 2.73
N VAL A 190 -2.63 -2.09 2.71
CA VAL A 190 -3.14 -2.73 1.47
C VAL A 190 -4.49 -2.18 0.99
N GLY A 191 -5.04 -1.19 1.71
CA GLY A 191 -6.31 -0.58 1.33
C GLY A 191 -7.43 -1.61 1.30
N ALA A 192 -8.10 -1.73 0.16
CA ALA A 192 -9.19 -2.69 -0.05
C ALA A 192 -8.70 -4.10 -0.44
N GLY A 193 -7.47 -4.47 -0.08
CA GLY A 193 -6.92 -5.81 -0.34
C GLY A 193 -7.79 -6.92 0.23
N PHE A 194 -8.27 -6.75 1.48
CA PHE A 194 -9.09 -7.76 2.15
C PHE A 194 -10.40 -7.99 1.42
N ASP A 195 -11.08 -6.92 1.00
CA ASP A 195 -12.34 -7.00 0.26
C ASP A 195 -12.21 -7.68 -1.11
N TYR A 196 -11.05 -7.56 -1.76
CA TYR A 196 -10.81 -8.28 -3.01
C TYR A 196 -10.69 -9.79 -2.79
N PHE A 197 -9.89 -10.21 -1.81
CA PHE A 197 -9.71 -11.63 -1.53
C PHE A 197 -10.96 -12.24 -0.87
N ALA A 198 -11.69 -11.49 -0.05
CA ALA A 198 -12.98 -11.92 0.52
C ALA A 198 -14.12 -11.96 -0.52
N GLY A 199 -13.89 -11.52 -1.76
CA GLY A 199 -14.89 -11.50 -2.84
C GLY A 199 -15.97 -10.42 -2.71
N ASN A 200 -15.83 -9.49 -1.75
CA ASN A 200 -16.76 -8.37 -1.58
C ASN A 200 -16.66 -7.37 -2.75
N ILE A 201 -15.47 -7.21 -3.33
CA ILE A 201 -15.22 -6.35 -4.50
C ILE A 201 -14.67 -7.19 -5.64
N LYS A 202 -15.25 -7.05 -6.83
CA LYS A 202 -14.73 -7.73 -8.03
C LYS A 202 -13.50 -7.01 -8.56
N ARG A 203 -12.43 -7.76 -8.85
CA ARG A 203 -11.27 -7.26 -9.60
C ARG A 203 -11.67 -6.97 -11.05
N ALA A 204 -11.03 -5.96 -11.65
CA ALA A 204 -11.21 -5.70 -13.07
C ALA A 204 -10.70 -6.88 -13.91
N PRO A 205 -11.26 -7.15 -15.11
CA PRO A 205 -10.70 -8.14 -16.02
C PRO A 205 -9.20 -7.91 -16.28
N MET A 206 -8.43 -8.98 -16.49
CA MET A 206 -6.96 -8.91 -16.64
C MET A 206 -6.51 -7.93 -17.72
N ILE A 207 -7.25 -7.82 -18.83
CA ILE A 207 -6.97 -6.84 -19.90
C ILE A 207 -7.06 -5.42 -19.36
N MET A 208 -8.10 -5.09 -18.58
CA MET A 208 -8.24 -3.77 -17.96
C MET A 208 -7.15 -3.50 -16.93
N GLN A 209 -6.74 -4.50 -16.16
CA GLN A 209 -5.62 -4.36 -15.21
C GLN A 209 -4.30 -4.06 -15.94
N LYS A 210 -3.98 -4.80 -17.01
CA LYS A 210 -2.79 -4.59 -17.85
C LYS A 210 -2.78 -3.21 -18.52
N LEU A 211 -3.95 -2.72 -18.93
CA LEU A 211 -4.13 -1.37 -19.48
C LEU A 211 -4.22 -0.27 -18.41
N SER A 212 -4.05 -0.59 -17.12
CA SER A 212 -4.20 0.35 -16.01
C SER A 212 -5.58 1.04 -15.93
N LEU A 213 -6.63 0.35 -16.38
CA LEU A 213 -8.03 0.79 -16.38
C LEU A 213 -8.83 0.28 -15.18
N GLU A 214 -8.17 -0.32 -14.18
CA GLU A 214 -8.85 -0.83 -12.99
C GLU A 214 -9.60 0.26 -12.20
N TRP A 215 -9.10 1.50 -12.23
CA TRP A 215 -9.81 2.65 -11.65
C TRP A 215 -11.16 2.89 -12.31
N LEU A 216 -11.27 2.70 -13.64
CA LEU A 216 -12.52 2.89 -14.39
C LEU A 216 -13.53 1.79 -14.03
N TYR A 217 -13.06 0.54 -13.94
CA TYR A 217 -13.89 -0.57 -13.51
C TYR A 217 -14.44 -0.36 -12.09
N ARG A 218 -13.61 0.15 -11.16
CA ARG A 218 -14.08 0.53 -9.83
C ARG A 218 -15.09 1.68 -9.86
N LEU A 219 -14.87 2.70 -10.69
CA LEU A 219 -15.80 3.82 -10.81
C LEU A 219 -17.20 3.34 -11.22
N VAL A 220 -17.29 2.32 -12.07
CA VAL A 220 -18.57 1.70 -12.45
C VAL A 220 -19.21 0.95 -11.29
N GLN A 221 -18.42 0.25 -10.46
CA GLN A 221 -18.94 -0.45 -9.27
C GLN A 221 -19.39 0.50 -8.15
N GLU A 222 -18.68 1.62 -7.94
CA GLU A 222 -18.93 2.54 -6.82
C GLU A 222 -18.99 4.03 -7.26
N PRO A 223 -19.89 4.40 -8.19
CA PRO A 223 -19.85 5.72 -8.84
C PRO A 223 -20.04 6.88 -7.86
N LYS A 224 -20.98 6.75 -6.91
CA LYS A 224 -21.26 7.79 -5.90
C LYS A 224 -20.05 8.11 -5.04
N ARG A 225 -19.27 7.08 -4.67
CA ARG A 225 -18.10 7.22 -3.80
C ARG A 225 -16.88 7.71 -4.57
N LEU A 226 -16.67 7.19 -5.78
CA LEU A 226 -15.41 7.36 -6.50
C LEU A 226 -15.39 8.53 -7.48
N TYR A 227 -16.55 8.96 -8.01
CA TYR A 227 -16.61 10.05 -8.99
C TYR A 227 -15.97 11.34 -8.46
N LYS A 228 -16.42 11.83 -7.29
CA LYS A 228 -15.90 13.06 -6.69
C LYS A 228 -14.41 12.95 -6.36
N ARG A 229 -13.99 11.79 -5.85
CA ARG A 229 -12.59 11.52 -5.51
C ARG A 229 -11.69 11.55 -6.74
N TYR A 230 -12.07 10.85 -7.81
CA TYR A 230 -11.27 10.76 -9.02
C TYR A 230 -11.25 12.07 -9.79
N PHE A 231 -12.39 12.75 -9.92
CA PHE A 231 -12.42 14.04 -10.60
C PHE A 231 -11.49 15.05 -9.93
N SER A 232 -11.55 15.16 -8.60
CA SER A 232 -10.67 16.06 -7.84
C SER A 232 -9.20 15.64 -7.94
N THR A 233 -8.88 14.42 -7.49
CA THR A 233 -7.47 14.00 -7.36
C THR A 233 -6.77 13.78 -8.69
N ASN A 234 -7.44 13.21 -9.71
CA ASN A 234 -6.80 13.02 -11.01
C ASN A 234 -6.51 14.38 -11.68
N THR A 235 -7.41 15.36 -11.54
CA THR A 235 -7.20 16.71 -12.06
C THR A 235 -5.99 17.38 -11.40
N VAL A 236 -5.92 17.35 -10.06
CA VAL A 236 -4.76 17.88 -9.31
C VAL A 236 -3.48 17.16 -9.71
N PHE A 237 -3.51 15.84 -9.82
CA PHE A 237 -2.35 15.03 -10.19
C PHE A 237 -1.77 15.42 -11.55
N LEU A 238 -2.62 15.58 -12.57
CA LEU A 238 -2.21 15.97 -13.92
C LEU A 238 -1.63 17.39 -13.94
N ILE A 239 -2.33 18.36 -13.34
CA ILE A 239 -1.89 19.77 -13.30
C ILE A 239 -0.57 19.89 -12.55
N ALA A 240 -0.44 19.28 -11.37
CA ALA A 240 0.75 19.36 -10.54
C ALA A 240 1.97 18.73 -11.23
N ASN A 241 1.81 17.54 -11.84
CA ASN A 241 2.90 16.91 -12.58
C ASN A 241 3.31 17.73 -13.82
N TYR A 242 2.36 18.32 -14.54
CA TYR A 242 2.66 19.19 -15.67
C TYR A 242 3.42 20.45 -15.25
N ARG A 243 3.00 21.09 -14.15
CA ARG A 243 3.70 22.27 -13.58
C ARG A 243 5.14 21.93 -13.19
N LEU A 244 5.35 20.82 -12.49
CA LEU A 244 6.69 20.37 -12.11
C LEU A 244 7.55 20.05 -13.33
N TRP A 245 7.01 19.35 -14.33
CA TRP A 245 7.72 19.04 -15.56
C TRP A 245 8.15 20.31 -16.33
N LYS A 246 7.28 21.33 -16.40
CA LYS A 246 7.63 22.64 -16.96
C LYS A 246 8.78 23.31 -16.20
N GLN A 247 8.78 23.25 -14.87
CA GLN A 247 9.87 23.79 -14.05
C GLN A 247 11.19 23.04 -14.31
N TYR A 248 11.16 21.70 -14.32
CA TYR A 248 12.33 20.87 -14.64
C TYR A 248 12.92 21.21 -16.01
N ARG A 249 12.10 21.37 -17.05
CA ARG A 249 12.59 21.75 -18.40
C ARG A 249 13.17 23.16 -18.44
N LYS A 250 12.60 24.12 -17.70
CA LYS A 250 13.15 25.49 -17.61
C LYS A 250 14.53 25.50 -16.95
N ILE A 251 14.73 24.69 -15.90
CA ILE A 251 16.03 24.58 -15.22
C ILE A 251 17.07 23.92 -16.14
N LYS A 252 16.70 22.83 -16.84
CA LYS A 252 17.61 22.11 -17.74
C LYS A 252 18.00 22.91 -18.99
N LYS A 253 17.18 23.87 -19.44
CA LYS A 253 17.51 24.79 -20.55
C LYS A 253 18.41 25.96 -20.14
N ARG A 254 18.62 26.19 -18.84
CA ARG A 254 19.46 27.28 -18.29
C ARG A 254 20.86 26.80 -17.86
N ARG A 255 21.12 25.49 -17.98
CA ARG A 255 22.44 24.86 -17.85
C ARG A 255 22.88 24.43 -19.23
#